data_AF-A0A9X3FW23-F1
#
_entry.id   AF-A0A9X3FW23-F1
#
_cell.length_a   1.000
_cell.length_b   1.000
_cell.length_c   1.000
_cell.angle_alpha   90.00
_cell.angle_beta   90.00
_cell.angle_gamma   90.00
#
_symmetry.space_group_name_H-M   'P 1'
#
loop_
_entity.id
_entity.type
_entity.pdbx_description
1 polymer ?
#
loop_
_entity_poly.entity_id
_entity_poly.type
_entity_poly.pdbx_seq_one_letter_code
_entity_poly.pdbx_strand_id
1 'polypeptide(L)'
;MTLWPTPVGGFSGPIARAVLQATGLSWSVVFPLVERGSNVLLFVPLALLLCWSLPRWPRWAVWLACVAGSVGVELVQALFLPARYPSLVDVVTNSTGAAIGVGLHWLLSRRR
;
A
#
# COMPACT_ATOMS: atom_id res chain seq x y z
N MET A 1 -1.46 3.54 7.19
CA MET A 1 -2.69 3.62 6.36
C MET A 1 -2.52 4.71 5.31
N THR A 2 -2.33 4.34 4.05
CA THR A 2 -1.97 5.32 3.01
C THR A 2 -3.06 6.35 2.70
N LEU A 3 -4.35 5.98 2.75
CA LEU A 3 -5.45 6.84 2.26
C LEU A 3 -6.40 7.42 3.33
N TRP A 4 -6.15 7.19 4.62
CA TRP A 4 -7.09 7.60 5.66
C TRP A 4 -6.62 8.87 6.41
N PRO A 5 -7.51 9.83 6.72
CA PRO A 5 -7.09 11.07 7.38
C PRO A 5 -6.64 10.88 8.83
N THR A 6 -7.31 10.01 9.61
CA THR A 6 -6.99 9.83 11.03
C THR A 6 -5.93 8.74 11.26
N PRO A 7 -5.09 8.83 12.31
CA PRO A 7 -4.13 7.79 12.67
C PRO A 7 -4.80 6.53 13.26
N VAL A 8 -5.99 6.69 13.83
CA VAL A 8 -6.73 5.60 14.50
C VAL A 8 -7.82 5.04 13.61
N GLY A 9 -7.73 3.73 13.34
CA GLY A 9 -8.87 2.89 12.98
C GLY A 9 -9.69 3.24 11.74
N GLY A 10 -9.09 3.69 10.64
CA GLY A 10 -9.75 3.86 9.34
C GLY A 10 -10.30 2.55 8.75
N PHE A 11 -10.24 2.37 7.42
CA PHE A 11 -10.78 1.18 6.74
C PHE A 11 -10.29 -0.17 7.31
N SER A 12 -9.08 -0.21 7.89
CA SER A 12 -8.50 -1.40 8.53
C SER A 12 -9.12 -1.76 9.88
N GLY A 13 -9.85 -0.86 10.54
CA GLY A 13 -10.44 -1.08 11.87
C GLY A 13 -11.42 -2.26 11.92
N PRO A 14 -12.44 -2.32 11.05
CA PRO A 14 -13.36 -3.46 10.97
C PRO A 14 -12.65 -4.79 10.65
N ILE A 15 -11.68 -4.77 9.74
CA ILE A 15 -10.90 -5.96 9.35
C ILE A 15 -10.04 -6.43 10.52
N ALA A 16 -9.36 -5.52 11.22
CA ALA A 16 -8.56 -5.83 12.39
C ALA A 16 -9.42 -6.42 13.53
N ARG A 17 -10.65 -5.92 13.72
CA ARG A 17 -11.59 -6.50 14.69
C ARG A 17 -12.00 -7.92 14.32
N ALA A 18 -12.30 -8.17 13.04
CA ALA A 18 -12.64 -9.50 12.57
C ALA A 18 -11.47 -10.50 12.74
N VAL A 19 -10.25 -10.08 12.41
CA VAL A 19 -9.04 -10.91 12.58
C VAL A 19 -8.76 -11.17 14.06
N LEU A 20 -8.94 -10.17 14.92
CA LEU A 20 -8.79 -10.35 16.37
C LEU A 20 -9.79 -11.36 16.93
N GLN A 21 -11.06 -11.28 16.52
CA GLN A 21 -12.09 -12.24 16.91
C GLN A 21 -11.79 -13.66 16.41
N ALA A 22 -11.21 -13.80 15.21
CA ALA A 22 -10.88 -15.09 14.62
C ALA A 22 -9.61 -15.74 15.19
N THR A 23 -8.62 -14.93 15.58
CA THR A 23 -7.27 -15.42 15.97
C THR A 23 -7.00 -15.36 17.47
N GLY A 24 -7.76 -14.56 18.23
CA GLY A 24 -7.51 -14.31 19.66
C GLY A 24 -6.25 -13.49 19.94
N LEU A 25 -5.56 -12.98 18.91
CA LEU A 25 -4.36 -12.16 19.05
C LEU A 25 -4.70 -10.77 19.59
N SER A 26 -3.71 -10.11 20.20
CA SER A 26 -3.89 -8.76 20.73
C SER A 26 -4.04 -7.70 19.64
N TRP A 27 -4.76 -6.62 19.95
CA TRP A 27 -4.97 -5.49 19.05
C TRP A 27 -3.66 -4.86 18.57
N SER A 28 -2.64 -4.79 19.44
CA SER A 28 -1.32 -4.25 19.12
C SER A 28 -0.57 -5.04 18.04
N VAL A 29 -0.90 -6.31 17.85
CA VAL A 29 -0.29 -7.17 16.81
C VAL A 29 -1.13 -7.13 15.54
N VAL A 30 -2.45 -7.32 15.67
CA VAL A 30 -3.35 -7.46 14.52
C VAL A 30 -3.48 -6.15 13.75
N PHE A 31 -3.59 -5.02 14.47
CA PHE A 31 -3.87 -3.74 13.83
C PHE A 31 -2.75 -3.30 12.88
N PRO A 32 -1.46 -3.24 13.28
CA PRO A 32 -0.38 -2.90 12.36
C PRO A 32 -0.22 -3.90 11.21
N LEU A 33 -0.49 -5.19 11.46
CA LEU A 33 -0.42 -6.22 10.43
C LEU A 33 -1.46 -5.98 9.32
N VAL A 34 -2.71 -5.73 9.71
CA VAL A 34 -3.80 -5.45 8.77
C VAL A 34 -3.57 -4.13 8.04
N GLU A 35 -3.08 -3.10 8.72
CA GLU A 35 -2.73 -1.83 8.07
C GLU A 35 -1.66 -2.01 6.99
N ARG A 36 -0.54 -2.65 7.34
CA ARG A 36 0.57 -2.89 6.40
C ARG A 36 0.17 -3.82 5.27
N GLY A 37 -0.60 -4.86 5.58
CA GLY A 37 -1.14 -5.77 4.58
C GLY A 37 -2.08 -5.07 3.60
N SER A 38 -2.93 -4.17 4.10
CA SER A 38 -3.84 -3.38 3.27
C SER A 38 -3.10 -2.43 2.33
N ASN A 39 -2.04 -1.77 2.80
CA ASN A 39 -1.16 -0.93 1.99
C ASN A 39 -0.53 -1.73 0.83
N VAL A 40 0.03 -2.91 1.11
CA VAL A 40 0.55 -3.82 0.07
C VAL A 40 -0.55 -4.18 -0.93
N LEU A 41 -1.69 -4.68 -0.44
CA LEU A 41 -2.81 -5.13 -1.27
C LEU A 41 -3.40 -4.03 -2.15
N LEU A 42 -3.33 -2.77 -1.73
CA LEU A 42 -3.80 -1.62 -2.52
C LEU A 42 -2.85 -1.31 -3.69
N PHE A 43 -1.54 -1.39 -3.46
CA PHE A 43 -0.54 -1.06 -4.48
C PHE A 43 -0.33 -2.15 -5.52
N VAL A 44 -0.65 -3.42 -5.21
CA VAL A 44 -0.58 -4.55 -6.16
C VAL A 44 -1.44 -4.30 -7.42
N PRO A 45 -2.78 -4.15 -7.32
CA PRO A 45 -3.62 -3.92 -8.49
C PRO A 45 -3.34 -2.56 -9.13
N LEU A 46 -2.99 -1.54 -8.35
CA LEU A 46 -2.65 -0.22 -8.88
C LEU A 46 -1.45 -0.30 -9.83
N ALA A 47 -0.34 -0.92 -9.42
CA ALA A 47 0.86 -1.05 -10.24
C ALA A 47 0.64 -1.98 -11.45
N LEU A 48 -0.16 -3.03 -11.28
CA LEU A 48 -0.57 -3.92 -12.37
C LEU A 48 -1.34 -3.16 -13.45
N LEU A 49 -2.35 -2.38 -13.05
CA LEU A 49 -3.15 -1.55 -13.96
C LEU A 49 -2.29 -0.48 -14.63
N LEU A 50 -1.44 0.23 -13.87
CA LEU A 50 -0.52 1.23 -14.43
C LEU A 50 0.42 0.63 -15.48
N CYS A 51 0.89 -0.60 -15.27
CA CYS A 51 1.67 -1.30 -16.28
C CYS A 51 0.88 -1.53 -17.58
N TRP A 52 -0.39 -1.92 -17.52
CA TRP A 52 -1.20 -2.05 -18.74
C TRP A 52 -1.56 -0.71 -19.38
N SER A 53 -1.82 0.32 -18.57
CA SER A 53 -2.13 1.67 -19.05
C SER A 53 -0.93 2.40 -19.65
N LEU A 54 0.29 2.08 -19.22
CA LEU A 54 1.54 2.68 -19.67
C LEU A 54 2.44 1.65 -20.37
N PRO A 55 2.03 1.09 -21.53
CA PRO A 55 2.75 -0.01 -22.18
C PRO A 55 4.15 0.40 -22.67
N ARG A 56 4.37 1.70 -22.92
CA ARG A 56 5.66 2.26 -23.36
C ARG A 56 6.63 2.54 -22.22
N TRP A 57 6.15 2.53 -20.98
CA TRP A 57 7.02 2.79 -19.83
C TRP A 57 7.74 1.51 -19.43
N PRO A 58 9.05 1.60 -19.13
CA PRO A 58 9.74 0.45 -18.57
C PRO A 58 9.15 0.13 -17.19
N ARG A 59 9.05 -1.16 -16.88
CA ARG A 59 8.34 -1.66 -15.69
C ARG A 59 8.92 -1.14 -14.37
N TRP A 60 10.23 -0.90 -14.33
CA TRP A 60 10.89 -0.26 -13.19
C TRP A 60 10.46 1.20 -13.00
N ALA A 61 10.14 1.94 -14.07
CA ALA A 61 9.65 3.32 -13.97
C ALA A 61 8.23 3.37 -13.43
N VAL A 62 7.37 2.40 -13.77
CA VAL A 62 6.05 2.26 -13.15
C VAL A 62 6.19 2.01 -11.65
N TRP A 63 7.10 1.12 -11.24
CA TRP A 63 7.39 0.90 -9.84
C TRP A 63 7.85 2.18 -9.13
N LEU A 64 8.85 2.89 -9.68
CA LEU A 64 9.32 4.16 -9.12
C LEU A 64 8.23 5.22 -9.05
N ALA A 65 7.32 5.29 -10.03
CA ALA A 65 6.18 6.20 -9.98
C ALA A 65 5.24 5.88 -8.81
N CYS A 66 5.00 4.59 -8.52
CA CYS A 66 4.25 4.19 -7.33
C CYS A 66 4.98 4.56 -6.03
N VAL A 67 6.30 4.38 -5.95
CA VAL A 67 7.12 4.79 -4.79
C VAL A 67 7.04 6.30 -4.60
N ALA A 68 7.25 7.08 -5.66
CA ALA A 68 7.17 8.53 -5.63
C ALA A 68 5.78 9.01 -5.23
N GLY A 69 4.72 8.37 -5.74
CA GLY A 69 3.35 8.62 -5.32
C GLY A 69 3.14 8.35 -3.83
N SER A 70 3.68 7.25 -3.30
CA SER A 70 3.62 6.95 -1.87
C SER A 70 4.35 8.00 -1.02
N VAL A 71 5.53 8.45 -1.45
CA VAL A 71 6.26 9.52 -0.76
C VAL A 71 5.46 10.83 -0.82
N GLY A 72 4.87 11.15 -1.97
CA GLY A 72 4.00 12.33 -2.13
C GLY A 72 2.81 12.31 -1.19
N VAL A 73 2.16 11.15 -1.01
CA VAL A 73 1.05 10.99 -0.05
C VAL A 73 1.52 11.24 1.38
N GLU A 74 2.64 10.66 1.80
CA GLU A 74 3.22 10.88 3.13
C GLU A 74 3.60 12.36 3.34
N LEU A 75 4.16 13.03 2.33
CA LEU A 75 4.48 14.46 2.39
C LEU A 75 3.22 15.32 2.52
N VAL A 76 2.18 15.04 1.73
CA VAL A 76 0.90 15.75 1.84
C VAL A 76 0.29 15.51 3.22
N GLN A 77 0.35 14.30 3.76
CA GLN A 77 -0.12 14.02 5.11
C GLN A 77 0.70 14.76 6.17
N ALA A 78 2.02 14.79 6.05
CA ALA A 78 2.87 15.51 6.99
C ALA A 78 2.66 17.03 6.98
N LEU A 79 2.39 17.61 5.80
CA LEU A 79 2.22 19.05 5.64
C LEU A 79 0.81 19.53 5.98
N PHE A 80 -0.22 18.74 5.69
CA PHE A 80 -1.62 19.15 5.79
C PHE A 80 -2.40 18.44 6.91
N LEU A 81 -1.88 17.37 7.50
CA LEU A 81 -2.50 16.66 8.61
C LEU A 81 -1.57 16.68 9.84
N PRO A 82 -1.66 17.72 10.70
CA PRO A 82 -0.73 17.93 11.82
C PRO A 82 -0.72 16.81 12.87
N ALA A 83 -1.71 15.91 12.85
CA ALA A 83 -1.77 14.74 13.72
C ALA A 83 -1.07 13.49 13.13
N ARG A 84 -0.46 13.58 11.94
CA ARG A 84 0.24 12.46 11.29
C ARG A 84 1.74 12.67 11.24
N TYR A 85 2.45 11.61 11.62
CA TYR A 85 3.89 11.50 11.43
C TYR A 85 4.17 10.71 10.15
N PRO A 86 5.05 11.20 9.27
CA PRO A 86 5.42 10.47 8.06
C PRO A 86 6.01 9.10 8.40
N SER A 87 5.52 8.05 7.75
CA SER A 87 5.86 6.66 8.02
C SER A 87 6.71 6.07 6.90
N LEU A 88 7.99 5.82 7.17
CA LEU A 88 8.86 5.06 6.26
C LEU A 88 8.31 3.64 6.01
N VAL A 89 7.61 3.08 6.99
CA VAL A 89 6.99 1.74 6.88
C VAL A 89 5.87 1.75 5.83
N ASP A 90 5.13 2.84 5.70
CA ASP A 90 4.06 2.97 4.70
C ASP A 90 4.66 3.05 3.30
N VAL A 91 5.75 3.81 3.11
CA VAL A 91 6.49 3.84 1.84
C VAL A 91 7.01 2.45 1.47
N VAL A 92 7.62 1.73 2.42
CA VAL A 92 8.15 0.37 2.16
C VAL A 92 7.03 -0.62 1.81
N THR A 93 5.91 -0.60 2.53
CA THR A 93 4.77 -1.50 2.28
C THR A 93 4.11 -1.21 0.94
N ASN A 94 3.88 0.05 0.60
CA ASN A 94 3.36 0.46 -0.71
C ASN A 94 4.32 0.07 -1.84
N SER A 95 5.63 0.30 -1.66
CA SER A 95 6.67 -0.06 -2.62
C SER A 95 6.73 -1.58 -2.85
N THR A 96 6.52 -2.37 -1.80
CA THR A 96 6.44 -3.84 -1.87
C THR A 96 5.22 -4.28 -2.68
N GLY A 97 4.05 -3.71 -2.40
CA GLY A 97 2.83 -3.96 -3.19
C GLY A 97 3.01 -3.61 -4.66
N ALA A 98 3.65 -2.47 -4.95
CA ALA A 98 3.93 -2.06 -6.33
C ALA A 98 4.88 -3.03 -7.04
N ALA A 99 5.92 -3.52 -6.36
CA ALA A 99 6.85 -4.50 -6.92
C ALA A 99 6.14 -5.82 -7.27
N ILE A 100 5.25 -6.29 -6.39
CA ILE A 100 4.42 -7.48 -6.65
C ILE A 100 3.52 -7.25 -7.86
N GLY A 101 2.82 -6.11 -7.94
CA GLY A 101 1.95 -5.77 -9.09
C GLY A 101 2.70 -5.74 -10.42
N VAL A 102 3.89 -5.16 -10.44
CA VAL A 102 4.79 -5.16 -11.61
C VAL A 102 5.25 -6.58 -11.97
N GLY A 103 5.63 -7.39 -10.97
CA GLY A 103 6.01 -8.78 -11.17
C GLY A 103 4.87 -9.63 -11.75
N LEU A 104 3.65 -9.43 -11.25
CA LEU A 104 2.44 -10.08 -11.78
C LEU A 104 2.17 -9.67 -13.22
N HIS A 105 2.28 -8.39 -13.54
CA HIS A 105 2.15 -7.92 -14.93
C HIS A 105 3.15 -8.66 -15.83
N TRP A 106 4.41 -8.72 -15.43
CA TRP A 106 5.45 -9.40 -16.20
C TRP A 106 5.16 -10.89 -16.38
N LEU A 107 4.72 -11.58 -15.33
CA LEU A 107 4.32 -12.98 -15.41
C LEU A 107 3.15 -13.21 -16.37
N LEU A 108 2.14 -12.34 -16.34
CA LEU A 108 0.96 -12.42 -17.21
C LEU A 108 1.28 -12.08 -18.66
N SER A 109 2.16 -11.09 -18.91
CA SER A 109 2.60 -10.72 -20.26
C SER A 109 3.56 -11.73 -20.89
N ARG A 110 4.27 -12.54 -20.09
CA ARG A 110 5.11 -13.63 -20.59
C ARG A 110 4.33 -14.84 -21.12
N ARG A 111 3.05 -14.94 -20.76
CA ARG A 111 2.17 -16.05 -21.17
C ARG A 111 1.38 -15.76 -22.46
N ARG A 112 1.66 -14.63 -23.12
CA ARG A 112 1.07 -14.22 -24.40
C ARG A 112 2.16 -14.08 -25.43
#